data_AF-A0ABD4TIN0-F1
#
_entry.id   AF-A0ABD4TIN0-F1
#
_cell.length_a   1.000
_cell.length_b   1.000
_cell.length_c   1.000
_cell.angle_alpha   90.00
_cell.angle_beta   90.00
_cell.angle_gamma   90.00
#
_symmetry.space_group_name_H-M   'P 1'
#
loop_
_entity.id
_entity.type
_entity.pdbx_description
1 polymer ?
#
loop_
_entity_poly.entity_id
_entity_poly.type
_entity_poly.pdbx_seq_one_letter_code
_entity_poly.pdbx_strand_id
1 'polypeptide(L)'
;MDYLHYVLDLFILLFEAIGAVMIIYGGVRGAIGFLRIEVLQHRTLSYDSIRRDFTNKLIFGLEFIIAADLLATIIAPSMEDVLLLGSIVAIRTALSYFLSKETLEYPMSDEYNSSMIKRIKNEQ
;
A
#
# COMPACT_ATOMS: atom_id res chain seq x y z
N MET A 1 2.81 -37.16 2.74
CA MET A 1 2.15 -35.91 2.31
C MET A 1 2.16 -34.86 3.42
N ASP A 2 2.45 -35.24 4.67
CA ASP A 2 2.46 -34.34 5.84
C ASP A 2 3.59 -33.31 5.84
N TYR A 3 4.74 -33.63 5.22
CA TYR A 3 5.87 -32.70 5.09
C TYR A 3 5.52 -31.45 4.27
N LEU A 4 4.67 -31.57 3.25
CA LEU A 4 4.27 -30.44 2.41
C LEU A 4 3.37 -29.48 3.20
N HIS A 5 2.43 -30.00 3.98
CA HIS A 5 1.57 -29.21 4.86
C HIS A 5 2.41 -28.44 5.89
N TYR A 6 3.35 -29.11 6.55
CA TYR A 6 4.19 -28.46 7.56
C TYR A 6 5.06 -27.32 6.99
N VAL A 7 5.64 -27.52 5.79
CA VAL A 7 6.44 -26.48 5.13
C VAL A 7 5.56 -25.30 4.74
N LEU A 8 4.37 -25.55 4.17
CA LEU A 8 3.47 -24.48 3.77
C LEU A 8 2.92 -23.69 4.97
N ASP A 9 2.55 -24.37 6.06
CA ASP A 9 2.12 -23.72 7.31
C ASP A 9 3.20 -22.79 7.87
N LEU A 10 4.48 -23.19 7.78
CA LEU A 10 5.60 -22.35 8.17
C LEU A 10 5.69 -21.08 7.30
N PHE A 11 5.49 -21.21 5.99
CA PHE A 11 5.50 -20.06 5.08
C PHE A 11 4.31 -19.12 5.30
N ILE A 12 3.13 -19.66 5.56
CA ILE A 12 1.93 -18.88 5.91
C ILE A 12 2.23 -18.02 7.14
N LEU A 13 2.69 -18.65 8.23
CA LEU A 13 3.03 -17.94 9.47
C LEU A 13 4.10 -16.86 9.24
N LEU A 14 5.09 -17.16 8.42
CA LEU A 14 6.19 -16.24 8.13
C LEU A 14 5.70 -15.02 7.33
N PHE A 15 4.83 -15.22 6.34
CA PHE A 15 4.22 -14.14 5.58
C PHE A 15 3.24 -13.31 6.42
N GLU A 16 2.40 -13.93 7.24
CA GLU A 16 1.55 -13.23 8.20
C GLU A 16 2.37 -12.36 9.14
N ALA A 17 3.44 -12.90 9.73
CA ALA A 17 4.31 -12.18 10.65
C ALA A 17 4.98 -10.97 9.98
N ILE A 18 5.55 -11.16 8.78
CA ILE A 18 6.19 -10.06 8.04
C ILE A 18 5.16 -8.99 7.65
N GLY A 19 4.00 -9.41 7.13
CA GLY A 19 2.93 -8.50 6.75
C GLY A 19 2.43 -7.67 7.93
N ALA A 20 2.16 -8.32 9.07
CA ALA A 20 1.76 -7.66 10.30
C ALA A 20 2.83 -6.66 10.80
N VAL A 21 4.10 -7.05 10.83
CA VAL A 21 5.20 -6.18 11.23
C VAL A 21 5.29 -4.95 10.33
N MET A 22 5.18 -5.12 9.01
CA MET A 22 5.23 -4.00 8.06
C MET A 22 4.07 -3.03 8.23
N ILE A 23 2.85 -3.55 8.44
CA ILE A 23 1.65 -2.72 8.68
C ILE A 23 1.79 -1.93 9.99
N ILE A 24 2.17 -2.61 11.08
CA ILE A 24 2.35 -1.97 12.40
C ILE A 24 3.45 -0.91 12.32
N TYR A 25 4.62 -1.26 11.77
CA TYR A 25 5.74 -0.33 11.65
C TYR A 25 5.40 0.89 10.79
N GLY A 26 4.76 0.66 9.64
CA GLY A 26 4.27 1.72 8.76
C GLY A 26 3.28 2.64 9.47
N GLY A 27 2.30 2.07 10.16
CA GLY A 27 1.30 2.80 10.95
C GLY A 27 1.92 3.65 12.06
N VAL A 28 2.83 3.08 12.85
CA VAL A 28 3.52 3.81 13.92
C VAL A 28 4.36 4.96 13.35
N ARG A 29 5.16 4.71 12.31
CA ARG A 29 5.96 5.76 11.66
C ARG A 29 5.10 6.86 11.05
N GLY A 30 4.00 6.49 10.39
CA GLY A 30 3.05 7.43 9.81
C GLY A 30 2.39 8.30 10.87
N ALA A 31 1.90 7.70 11.96
CA ALA A 31 1.29 8.42 13.08
C ALA A 31 2.27 9.39 13.73
N ILE A 32 3.51 8.95 14.03
CA ILE A 32 4.55 9.83 14.59
C ILE A 32 4.86 11.00 13.63
N GLY A 33 4.97 10.72 12.32
CA GLY A 33 5.20 11.74 11.31
C GLY A 33 4.08 12.79 11.25
N PHE A 34 2.84 12.33 11.29
CA PHE A 34 1.66 13.19 11.31
C PHE A 34 1.60 14.06 12.57
N LEU A 35 1.77 13.47 13.75
CA LEU A 35 1.82 14.22 15.02
C LEU A 35 2.95 15.26 15.02
N ARG A 36 4.12 14.97 14.44
CA ARG A 36 5.21 15.96 14.36
C ARG A 36 4.86 17.16 13.50
N ILE A 37 4.17 16.98 12.38
CA ILE A 37 3.73 18.10 11.53
C ILE A 37 2.75 18.99 12.30
N GLU A 38 1.74 18.37 12.91
CA GLU A 38 0.65 19.07 13.62
C GLU A 38 1.17 19.83 14.85
N VAL A 39 2.01 19.18 15.67
CA VAL A 39 2.46 19.73 16.96
C VAL A 39 3.65 20.69 16.78
N LEU A 40 4.60 20.39 15.90
CA LEU A 40 5.84 21.17 15.78
C LEU A 40 5.82 22.19 14.62
N GLN A 41 4.70 22.34 13.89
CA GLN A 41 4.57 23.24 12.73
C GLN A 41 5.76 23.18 11.75
N HIS A 42 6.40 22.01 11.62
CA HIS A 42 7.58 21.85 10.78
C HIS A 42 7.18 21.86 9.31
N ARG A 43 7.19 23.06 8.69
CA ARG A 43 6.88 23.27 7.26
C ARG A 43 7.83 22.56 6.28
N THR A 44 8.91 21.95 6.76
CA THR A 44 9.88 21.22 5.91
C THR A 44 9.50 19.77 5.66
N LEU A 45 8.60 19.19 6.47
CA LEU A 45 8.09 17.84 6.25
C LEU A 45 6.80 17.94 5.42
N SER A 46 6.86 17.48 4.17
CA SER A 46 5.68 17.44 3.32
C SER A 46 4.75 16.31 3.77
N TYR A 47 3.50 16.65 4.07
CA TYR A 47 2.44 15.70 4.42
C TYR A 47 2.32 14.59 3.38
N ASP A 48 2.45 14.94 2.10
CA ASP A 48 2.40 13.98 0.98
C ASP A 48 3.52 12.94 1.03
N SER A 49 4.72 13.32 1.49
CA SER A 49 5.84 12.39 1.61
C SER A 49 5.60 11.37 2.71
N ILE A 50 5.08 11.79 3.86
CA ILE A 50 4.75 10.88 4.98
C ILE A 50 3.59 9.98 4.60
N ARG A 51 2.53 10.53 3.98
CA ARG A 51 1.39 9.75 3.50
C ARG A 51 1.82 8.71 2.47
N ARG A 52 2.64 9.09 1.49
CA ARG A 52 3.12 8.17 0.46
C ARG A 52 3.99 7.05 1.05
N ASP A 53 4.89 7.38 1.97
CA ASP A 53 5.74 6.39 2.65
C ASP A 53 4.91 5.42 3.52
N PHE A 54 3.91 5.93 4.23
CA PHE A 54 2.94 5.14 4.99
C PHE A 54 2.13 4.21 4.10
N THR A 55 1.50 4.75 3.05
CA THR A 55 0.70 3.97 2.10
C THR A 55 1.53 2.87 1.44
N ASN A 56 2.78 3.16 1.04
CA ASN A 56 3.67 2.16 0.45
C ASN A 56 3.96 1.00 1.41
N LYS A 57 4.21 1.28 2.70
CA LYS A 57 4.45 0.24 3.71
C LYS A 57 3.21 -0.61 3.97
N LEU A 58 2.03 0.01 4.00
CA LEU A 58 0.76 -0.71 4.15
C LEU A 58 0.49 -1.62 2.96
N ILE A 59 0.62 -1.11 1.74
CA ILE A 59 0.40 -1.90 0.52
C ILE A 59 1.34 -3.09 0.49
N PHE A 60 2.62 -2.88 0.81
CA PHE A 60 3.61 -3.96 0.83
C PHE A 60 3.29 -5.01 1.90
N GLY A 61 2.96 -4.61 3.13
CA GLY A 61 2.56 -5.56 4.18
C GLY A 61 1.31 -6.36 3.82
N LEU A 62 0.35 -5.73 3.14
CA LEU A 62 -0.86 -6.38 2.65
C LEU A 62 -0.59 -7.43 1.56
N GLU A 63 0.46 -7.26 0.74
CA GLU A 63 0.86 -8.27 -0.24
C GLU A 63 1.32 -9.57 0.42
N PHE A 64 2.03 -9.48 1.56
CA PHE A 64 2.42 -10.68 2.32
C PHE A 64 1.22 -11.37 2.95
N ILE A 65 0.28 -10.63 3.54
CA ILE A 65 -0.93 -11.22 4.13
C ILE A 65 -1.74 -11.94 3.05
N ILE A 66 -1.96 -11.30 1.90
CA ILE A 66 -2.69 -11.95 0.79
C ILE A 66 -1.95 -13.18 0.28
N ALA A 67 -0.62 -13.16 0.21
CA ALA A 67 0.15 -14.35 -0.15
C ALA A 67 -0.03 -15.48 0.88
N ALA A 68 -0.08 -15.17 2.17
CA ALA A 68 -0.35 -16.15 3.22
C ALA A 68 -1.75 -16.75 3.06
N ASP A 69 -2.78 -15.93 2.84
CA ASP A 69 -4.15 -16.40 2.63
C ASP A 69 -4.27 -17.28 1.38
N LEU A 70 -3.60 -16.91 0.28
CA LEU A 70 -3.52 -17.72 -0.93
C LEU A 70 -2.89 -19.09 -0.65
N LEU A 71 -1.80 -19.15 0.10
CA LEU A 71 -1.17 -20.43 0.48
C LEU A 71 -2.09 -21.27 1.38
N ALA A 72 -2.80 -20.65 2.32
CA ALA A 72 -3.74 -21.34 3.20
C ALA A 72 -4.89 -22.00 2.42
N THR A 73 -5.48 -21.28 1.44
CA THR A 73 -6.55 -21.84 0.59
C THR A 73 -6.09 -22.97 -0.33
N ILE A 74 -4.80 -23.03 -0.71
CA ILE A 74 -4.23 -24.15 -1.48
C ILE A 74 -4.18 -25.44 -0.64
N ILE A 75 -3.92 -25.31 0.67
CA ILE A 75 -3.74 -26.45 1.59
C ILE A 75 -5.09 -27.09 1.96
N ALA A 76 -6.08 -26.28 2.31
CA ALA A 76 -7.38 -26.73 2.76
C ALA A 76 -8.47 -25.81 2.21
N PRO A 77 -8.91 -26.00 0.95
CA PRO A 77 -9.94 -25.17 0.37
C PRO A 77 -11.29 -25.47 1.06
N SER A 78 -11.71 -24.64 2.01
CA SER A 78 -13.12 -24.57 2.39
C SER A 78 -13.85 -23.58 1.48
N MET A 79 -15.12 -23.85 1.18
CA MET A 79 -15.93 -22.94 0.36
C MET A 79 -16.07 -21.55 1.00
N GLU A 80 -15.98 -21.48 2.33
CA GLU A 80 -16.06 -20.24 3.10
C GLU A 80 -14.76 -19.44 3.02
N ASP A 81 -13.59 -20.10 3.13
CA ASP A 81 -12.28 -19.45 3.02
C ASP A 81 -12.03 -18.89 1.62
N VAL A 82 -12.45 -19.61 0.58
CA VAL A 82 -12.35 -19.14 -0.81
C VAL A 82 -13.22 -17.89 -1.03
N LEU A 83 -14.42 -17.84 -0.44
CA LEU A 83 -15.31 -16.67 -0.51
C LEU A 83 -14.76 -15.48 0.28
N LEU A 84 -14.19 -15.71 1.46
CA LEU A 84 -13.54 -14.67 2.27
C LEU A 84 -12.34 -14.08 1.53
N LEU A 85 -11.48 -14.92 0.97
CA LEU A 85 -10.32 -14.47 0.21
C LEU A 85 -10.73 -13.69 -1.05
N GLY A 86 -11.72 -14.22 -1.79
CA GLY A 86 -12.26 -13.55 -2.97
C GLY A 86 -12.84 -12.16 -2.66
N SER A 87 -13.52 -12.02 -1.53
CA SER A 87 -14.08 -10.72 -1.09
C SER A 87 -12.99 -9.73 -0.66
N ILE A 88 -11.95 -10.16 0.06
CA ILE A 88 -10.80 -9.31 0.41
C ILE A 88 -10.10 -8.78 -0.86
N VAL A 89 -9.83 -9.66 -1.82
CA VAL A 89 -9.17 -9.28 -3.09
C VAL A 89 -10.03 -8.32 -3.90
N ALA A 90 -11.35 -8.54 -3.96
CA ALA A 90 -12.28 -7.64 -4.63
C ALA A 90 -12.29 -6.24 -3.99
N ILE A 91 -12.36 -6.16 -2.66
CA ILE A 91 -12.32 -4.89 -1.91
C ILE A 91 -11.00 -4.15 -2.17
N ARG A 92 -9.86 -4.85 -2.09
CA ARG A 92 -8.54 -4.27 -2.36
C ARG A 92 -8.46 -3.69 -3.76
N THR A 93 -8.97 -4.43 -4.75
CA THR A 93 -8.97 -4.01 -6.16
C THR A 93 -9.85 -2.78 -6.36
N ALA A 94 -11.05 -2.77 -5.79
CA ALA A 94 -11.95 -1.63 -5.86
C ALA A 94 -11.34 -0.38 -5.22
N LEU A 95 -10.81 -0.48 -3.99
CA LEU A 95 -10.16 0.62 -3.30
C LEU A 95 -8.94 1.15 -4.07
N SER A 96 -8.06 0.25 -4.52
CA SER A 96 -6.88 0.62 -5.30
C SER A 96 -7.25 1.29 -6.63
N TYR A 97 -8.33 0.83 -7.26
CA TYR A 97 -8.86 1.42 -8.49
C TYR A 97 -9.40 2.83 -8.27
N PHE A 98 -10.24 3.03 -7.26
CA PHE A 98 -10.78 4.37 -6.94
C PHE A 98 -9.67 5.35 -6.59
N LEU A 99 -8.70 4.93 -5.77
CA LEU A 99 -7.60 5.79 -5.36
C LEU A 99 -6.71 6.18 -6.55
N SER A 100 -6.37 5.23 -7.43
CA SER A 100 -5.62 5.50 -8.67
C SER A 100 -6.37 6.46 -9.59
N LYS A 101 -7.70 6.30 -9.70
CA LYS A 101 -8.55 7.15 -10.55
C LYS A 101 -8.56 8.60 -10.05
N GLU A 102 -8.64 8.83 -8.75
CA GLU A 102 -8.58 10.18 -8.17
C GLU A 102 -7.24 10.87 -8.41
N THR A 103 -6.12 10.14 -8.34
CA THR A 103 -4.79 10.70 -8.67
C THR A 103 -4.61 11.03 -10.15
N LEU A 104 -5.30 10.35 -11.07
CA LEU A 104 -5.26 10.66 -12.50
C LEU A 104 -6.10 11.90 -12.84
N GLU A 105 -7.16 12.17 -12.08
CA GLU A 105 -8.03 13.33 -12.23
C GLU A 105 -7.41 14.63 -11.68
N TYR A 106 -6.30 14.54 -10.92
CA TYR A 106 -5.52 15.69 -10.45
C TYR A 106 -4.16 15.79 -11.17
N PRO A 107 -4.12 16.27 -12.44
CA PRO A 107 -2.86 16.64 -13.08
C PRO A 107 -2.33 17.94 -12.44
N MET A 108 -1.69 17.83 -11.28
CA MET A 108 -0.81 18.88 -10.80
C MET A 108 0.44 18.87 -11.70
N SER A 109 0.60 19.93 -12.50
CA SER A 109 1.89 20.52 -12.96
C SER A 109 2.37 20.39 -14.41
N ASP A 110 1.64 19.80 -15.36
CA ASP A 110 2.12 19.78 -16.77
C ASP A 110 1.89 21.12 -17.52
N GLU A 111 0.89 21.91 -17.10
CA GLU A 111 0.57 23.19 -17.76
C GLU A 111 1.51 24.34 -17.36
N TYR A 112 2.12 24.28 -16.17
CA TYR A 112 3.12 25.25 -15.71
C TYR A 112 4.46 25.09 -16.46
N ASN A 113 4.92 23.85 -16.64
CA ASN A 113 6.17 23.58 -17.35
C ASN A 113 6.06 23.91 -18.85
N SER A 114 4.91 23.64 -19.47
CA SER A 114 4.66 23.95 -20.88
C SER A 114 4.62 25.46 -21.17
N SER A 115 4.03 26.25 -20.28
CA SER A 115 3.97 27.71 -20.42
C SER A 115 5.30 28.41 -20.15
N MET A 116 6.13 27.88 -19.24
CA MET A 116 7.48 28.39 -18.99
C MET A 116 8.42 28.13 -20.19
N ILE A 117 8.39 26.91 -20.75
CA ILE A 117 9.20 26.54 -21.92
C ILE A 117 8.80 27.38 -23.14
N LYS A 118 7.50 27.66 -23.35
CA LYS A 118 7.04 28.56 -24.42
C LYS A 118 7.54 30.00 -24.24
N ARG A 119 7.63 30.50 -23.01
CA ARG A 119 8.15 31.87 -22.74
C ARG A 119 9.65 31.95 -23.03
N ILE A 120 10.43 30.99 -22.57
CA ILE A 120 11.89 30.94 -22.83
C ILE A 120 12.19 30.84 -24.33
N LYS A 121 11.37 30.09 -25.09
CA LYS A 121 11.55 29.94 -26.53
C LYS A 121 11.09 31.16 -27.36
N ASN A 122 10.27 32.03 -26.78
CA ASN A 122 9.81 33.26 -27.45
C ASN A 122 10.70 34.49 -27.14
N GLU A 123 11.63 34.38 -26.18
CA GLU A 123 12.61 35.41 -25.83
C GLU A 123 14.00 35.19 -26.47
N GLN A 124 14.14 34.20 -27.36
CA GLN A 124 15.33 33.92 -28.18
C GLN A 124 14.96 34.07 -29.66
#